data_AF-A0A6I2MHX0-F1
#
_entry.id   AF-A0A6I2MHX0-F1
#
_cell.length_a   1.000
_cell.length_b   1.000
_cell.length_c   1.000
_cell.angle_alpha   90.00
_cell.angle_beta   90.00
_cell.angle_gamma   90.00
#
_symmetry.space_group_name_H-M   'P 1'
#
loop_
_entity.id
_entity.type
_entity.pdbx_description
1 polymer ?
#
loop_
_entity_poly.entity_id
_entity_poly.type
_entity_poly.pdbx_seq_one_letter_code
_entity_poly.pdbx_strand_id
1 'polypeptide(L)'
;MAIVTLLEHLRNTKKKHTILVGPVTLSRIVIDTYSISETTLWILTDQNHEIQVNIENFKVIDFDAIVSNAQSSIQMFQCFTKLSDTGKYNAYVRDKKNNCIIEFYHINSDY
;
A
#
# COMPACT_ATOMS: atom_id res chain seq x y z
N MET A 1 9.04 -6.98 -4.99
CA MET A 1 7.91 -7.47 -4.15
C MET A 1 6.69 -6.61 -4.42
N ALA A 2 5.47 -7.13 -4.26
CA ALA A 2 4.27 -6.34 -4.48
C ALA A 2 4.23 -5.06 -3.62
N ILE A 3 4.67 -5.13 -2.35
CA ILE A 3 4.77 -3.96 -1.45
C ILE A 3 5.63 -2.85 -2.07
N VAL A 4 6.84 -3.17 -2.51
CA VAL A 4 7.76 -2.20 -3.16
C VAL A 4 7.08 -1.54 -4.36
N THR A 5 6.43 -2.32 -5.21
CA THR A 5 5.76 -1.80 -6.41
C THR A 5 4.56 -0.91 -6.06
N LEU A 6 3.82 -1.23 -5.00
CA LEU A 6 2.76 -0.35 -4.47
C LEU A 6 3.34 0.98 -3.95
N LEU A 7 4.36 0.92 -3.10
CA LEU A 7 4.94 2.12 -2.47
C LEU A 7 5.59 3.04 -3.50
N GLU A 8 6.31 2.49 -4.49
CA GLU A 8 6.82 3.33 -5.57
C GLU A 8 5.73 3.98 -6.39
N HIS A 9 4.64 3.26 -6.69
CA HIS A 9 3.51 3.86 -7.38
C HIS A 9 2.92 5.04 -6.57
N LEU A 10 2.68 4.85 -5.28
CA LEU A 10 2.13 5.89 -4.41
C LEU A 10 3.07 7.09 -4.25
N ARG A 11 4.37 6.84 -4.09
CA ARG A 11 5.41 7.87 -4.00
C ARG A 11 5.53 8.69 -5.30
N ASN A 12 5.59 8.02 -6.45
CA ASN A 12 5.76 8.67 -7.75
C ASN A 12 4.53 9.48 -8.18
N THR A 13 3.33 8.96 -7.91
CA THR A 13 2.08 9.65 -8.26
C THR A 13 1.73 10.78 -7.29
N LYS A 14 2.37 10.82 -6.10
CA LYS A 14 2.11 11.80 -5.03
C LYS A 14 0.64 11.91 -4.66
N LYS A 15 -0.13 10.83 -4.84
CA LYS A 15 -1.56 10.82 -4.55
C LYS A 15 -1.79 10.84 -3.04
N LYS A 16 -2.62 11.77 -2.59
CA LYS A 16 -3.03 11.84 -1.18
C LYS A 16 -3.91 10.63 -0.85
N HIS A 17 -3.56 9.93 0.21
CA HIS A 17 -4.30 8.77 0.69
C HIS A 17 -4.28 8.75 2.22
N THR A 18 -4.95 7.76 2.80
CA THR A 18 -4.97 7.53 4.24
C THR A 18 -4.22 6.24 4.55
N ILE A 19 -3.35 6.24 5.54
CA ILE A 19 -2.69 5.02 6.03
C ILE A 19 -3.29 4.64 7.38
N LEU A 20 -3.67 3.37 7.53
CA LEU A 20 -4.05 2.78 8.82
C LEU A 20 -3.01 1.71 9.20
N VAL A 21 -2.52 1.81 10.44
CA VAL A 21 -1.60 0.85 11.06
C VAL A 21 -2.03 0.64 12.51
N GLY A 22 -2.67 -0.50 12.78
CA GLY A 22 -3.23 -0.78 14.11
C GLY A 22 -4.20 0.32 14.55
N PRO A 23 -4.03 0.94 15.73
CA PRO A 23 -4.90 2.02 16.21
C PRO A 23 -4.61 3.38 15.56
N VAL A 24 -3.56 3.51 14.74
CA VAL A 24 -3.10 4.78 14.18
C VAL A 24 -3.73 4.99 12.80
N THR A 25 -4.28 6.19 12.58
CA THR A 25 -4.79 6.65 11.29
C THR A 25 -4.10 7.94 10.88
N LEU A 26 -3.43 7.94 9.73
CA LEU A 26 -2.79 9.12 9.14
C LEU A 26 -3.56 9.50 7.88
N SER A 27 -4.22 10.66 7.90
CA SER A 27 -5.14 11.07 6.84
C SER A 27 -4.53 12.09 5.88
N ARG A 28 -4.84 11.93 4.58
CA ARG A 28 -4.47 12.86 3.50
C ARG A 28 -2.96 13.11 3.41
N ILE A 29 -2.17 12.05 3.56
CA ILE A 29 -0.71 12.06 3.47
C ILE A 29 -0.23 11.64 2.08
N VAL A 30 1.03 11.92 1.78
CA VAL A 30 1.78 11.37 0.64
C VAL A 30 3.01 10.64 1.17
N ILE A 31 3.43 9.58 0.49
CA ILE A 31 4.70 8.90 0.79
C ILE A 31 5.84 9.73 0.21
N ASP A 32 6.76 10.18 1.05
CA ASP A 32 7.95 10.90 0.63
C ASP A 32 9.08 9.91 0.28
N THR A 33 9.39 9.03 1.23
CA THR A 33 10.36 7.94 1.04
C THR A 33 9.96 6.72 1.84
N TYR A 34 10.56 5.58 1.51
CA TYR A 34 10.36 4.33 2.24
C TYR A 34 11.62 3.48 2.15
N SER A 35 11.76 2.56 3.11
CA SER A 35 12.81 1.54 3.12
C SER A 35 12.19 0.21 3.51
N ILE A 36 12.69 -0.86 2.92
CA ILE A 36 12.20 -2.20 3.15
C ILE A 36 13.37 -3.15 3.39
N SER A 37 13.28 -3.95 4.44
CA SER A 37 14.15 -5.10 4.70
C SER A 37 13.36 -6.39 4.56
N GLU A 38 13.98 -7.53 4.88
CA GLU A 38 13.29 -8.82 4.86
C GLU A 38 12.13 -8.91 5.85
N THR A 39 12.17 -8.13 6.94
CA THR A 39 11.20 -8.23 8.05
C THR A 39 10.52 -6.93 8.40
N THR A 40 11.04 -5.79 7.93
CA THR A 40 10.57 -4.47 8.35
C THR A 40 10.29 -3.59 7.15
N LEU A 41 9.17 -2.87 7.21
CA LEU A 41 8.83 -1.78 6.32
C LEU A 41 8.85 -0.48 7.12
N TRP A 42 9.59 0.51 6.63
CA TRP A 42 9.60 1.87 7.14
C TRP A 42 9.13 2.85 6.06
N ILE A 43 8.24 3.78 6.42
CA ILE A 43 7.67 4.80 5.53
C ILE A 43 7.78 6.16 6.21
N LEU A 44 8.28 7.16 5.48
CA LEU A 44 8.21 8.58 5.83
C LEU A 44 7.18 9.28 4.96
N THR A 45 6.32 10.08 5.59
CA THR A 45 5.30 10.86 4.90
C THR A 45 5.72 12.32 4.71
N ASP A 46 5.03 13.02 3.82
CA ASP A 46 5.17 14.47 3.57
C ASP A 46 4.92 15.35 4.81
N GLN A 47 4.31 14.78 5.85
CA GLN A 47 4.02 15.44 7.13
C GLN A 47 4.98 15.03 8.26
N ASN A 48 6.13 14.42 7.92
CA ASN A 48 7.13 13.91 8.86
C ASN A 48 6.63 12.83 9.82
N HIS A 49 5.53 12.14 9.48
CA HIS A 49 5.17 10.91 10.20
C HIS A 49 6.07 9.77 9.75
N GLU A 50 6.60 9.04 10.72
CA GLU A 50 7.35 7.81 10.52
C GLU A 50 6.49 6.61 10.91
N ILE A 51 6.40 5.64 9.98
CA ILE A 51 5.64 4.41 10.16
C ILE A 51 6.61 3.26 10.05
N GLN A 52 6.64 2.39 11.05
CA GLN A 52 7.44 1.16 11.02
C GLN A 52 6.56 -0.04 11.34
N VAL A 53 6.53 -1.03 10.44
CA VAL A 53 5.72 -2.24 10.59
C VAL A 53 6.55 -3.50 10.30
N ASN A 54 6.25 -4.58 11.03
CA ASN A 54 6.79 -5.90 10.74
C ASN A 54 6.06 -6.52 9.54
N ILE A 55 6.82 -6.95 8.54
CA ILE A 55 6.35 -7.58 7.30
C ILE A 55 6.90 -9.01 7.11
N GLU A 56 7.52 -9.61 8.12
CA GLU A 56 8.10 -10.96 8.06
C GLU A 56 7.07 -12.01 7.61
N ASN A 57 5.81 -11.80 8.00
CA ASN A 57 4.70 -12.68 7.64
C ASN A 57 3.87 -12.17 6.46
N PHE A 58 4.38 -11.23 5.66
CA PHE A 58 3.71 -10.75 4.45
C PHE A 58 3.30 -11.93 3.55
N LYS A 59 2.05 -11.89 3.09
CA LYS A 59 1.49 -12.87 2.17
C LYS A 59 1.07 -12.23 0.85
N VAL A 60 0.28 -11.16 0.91
CA VAL A 60 -0.39 -10.62 -0.28
C VAL A 60 -0.87 -9.17 -0.05
N ILE A 61 -1.12 -8.44 -1.13
CA ILE A 61 -1.88 -7.19 -1.14
C ILE A 61 -3.23 -7.45 -1.81
N ASP A 62 -4.33 -7.17 -1.11
CA ASP A 62 -5.68 -7.24 -1.68
C ASP A 62 -6.19 -5.85 -2.07
N PHE A 63 -7.04 -5.80 -3.09
CA PHE A 63 -7.73 -4.59 -3.55
C PHE A 63 -9.23 -4.79 -3.48
N ASP A 64 -9.95 -3.87 -2.83
CA ASP A 64 -11.42 -3.93 -2.73
C ASP A 64 -12.11 -3.69 -4.07
N ALA A 65 -11.56 -2.78 -4.89
CA ALA A 65 -12.20 -2.33 -6.11
C ALA A 65 -12.17 -3.35 -7.26
N ILE A 66 -11.28 -4.37 -7.23
CA ILE A 66 -11.06 -5.27 -8.38
C ILE A 66 -11.08 -6.77 -8.06
N VAL A 67 -11.53 -7.18 -6.86
CA VAL A 67 -11.55 -8.60 -6.38
C VAL A 67 -10.30 -9.38 -6.85
N SER A 68 -9.14 -8.75 -6.69
CA SER A 68 -7.85 -9.26 -7.16
C SER A 68 -6.80 -8.95 -6.12
N ASN A 69 -5.69 -9.67 -6.18
CA ASN A 69 -4.61 -9.56 -5.22
C ASN A 69 -3.24 -9.73 -5.87
N ALA A 70 -2.19 -9.28 -5.17
CA ALA A 70 -0.83 -9.28 -5.67
C ALA A 70 0.18 -9.71 -4.60
N GLN A 71 1.03 -10.68 -4.95
CA GLN A 71 2.18 -11.14 -4.17
C GLN A 71 3.49 -10.69 -4.81
N SER A 72 3.50 -10.64 -6.15
CA SER A 72 4.65 -10.23 -6.96
C SER A 72 4.44 -8.88 -7.62
N SER A 73 5.54 -8.27 -8.08
CA SER A 73 5.49 -7.02 -8.84
C SER A 73 4.71 -7.15 -10.15
N ILE A 74 4.80 -8.31 -10.84
CA ILE A 74 4.05 -8.58 -12.07
C ILE A 74 2.53 -8.58 -11.80
N GLN A 75 2.09 -9.27 -10.75
CA GLN A 75 0.67 -9.26 -10.35
C GLN A 75 0.22 -7.87 -9.93
N MET A 76 1.10 -7.08 -9.30
CA MET A 76 0.81 -5.70 -8.92
C MET A 76 0.55 -4.82 -10.15
N PHE A 77 1.37 -4.93 -11.21
CA PHE A 77 1.11 -4.22 -12.47
C PHE A 77 -0.22 -4.62 -13.10
N GLN A 78 -0.56 -5.91 -13.11
CA GLN A 78 -1.86 -6.38 -13.58
C GLN A 78 -3.02 -5.80 -12.77
N CYS A 79 -2.87 -5.69 -11.45
CA CYS A 79 -3.86 -5.05 -10.58
C CYS A 79 -4.00 -3.57 -10.92
N PHE A 80 -2.90 -2.84 -11.12
CA PHE A 80 -2.96 -1.43 -11.50
C PHE A 80 -3.70 -1.20 -12.82
N THR A 81 -3.49 -2.04 -13.83
CA THR A 81 -4.24 -1.97 -15.10
C THR A 81 -5.74 -2.14 -14.88
N LYS A 82 -6.16 -3.07 -14.01
CA LYS A 82 -7.58 -3.25 -13.69
C LYS A 82 -8.15 -2.09 -12.85
N LEU A 83 -7.31 -1.44 -12.06
CA LEU A 83 -7.72 -0.35 -11.17
C LEU A 83 -7.99 0.95 -11.92
N SER A 84 -7.42 1.16 -13.12
CA SER A 84 -7.46 2.45 -13.84
C SER A 84 -8.84 3.12 -13.85
N ASP A 85 -9.89 2.32 -14.03
CA ASP A 85 -11.25 2.81 -14.28
C ASP A 85 -12.16 2.73 -13.04
N THR A 86 -11.58 2.47 -11.85
CA THR A 86 -12.36 2.28 -10.60
C THR A 86 -12.66 3.58 -9.85
N GLY A 87 -12.04 4.70 -10.24
CA GLY A 87 -12.09 6.01 -9.58
C GLY A 87 -11.27 6.05 -8.29
N LYS A 88 -11.59 5.19 -7.32
CA LYS A 88 -10.85 5.06 -6.05
C LYS A 88 -10.76 3.60 -5.62
N TYR A 89 -9.66 3.28 -4.94
CA TYR A 89 -9.45 1.96 -4.37
C TYR A 89 -8.76 2.02 -3.01
N ASN A 90 -8.88 0.92 -2.28
CA ASN A 90 -8.13 0.65 -1.07
C ASN A 90 -7.19 -0.55 -1.33
N ALA A 91 -6.04 -0.55 -0.66
CA ALA A 91 -5.06 -1.61 -0.73
C ALA A 91 -4.76 -2.13 0.69
N TYR A 92 -4.87 -3.44 0.88
CA TYR A 92 -4.70 -4.10 2.18
C TYR A 92 -3.48 -5.01 2.14
N VAL A 93 -2.41 -4.64 2.85
CA VAL A 93 -1.23 -5.50 2.97
C VAL A 93 -1.51 -6.51 4.07
N ARG A 94 -1.60 -7.80 3.72
CA ARG A 94 -2.00 -8.86 4.64
C ARG A 94 -0.89 -9.83 4.99
N ASP A 95 -0.97 -10.35 6.21
CA ASP A 95 -0.12 -11.43 6.69
C ASP A 95 -0.65 -12.83 6.29
N LYS A 96 0.11 -13.88 6.63
CA LYS A 96 -0.28 -15.28 6.40
C LYS A 96 -1.57 -15.72 7.12
N LYS A 97 -1.97 -15.01 8.18
CA LYS A 97 -3.21 -15.22 8.95
C LYS A 97 -4.37 -14.35 8.44
N ASN A 98 -4.19 -13.65 7.31
CA ASN A 98 -5.11 -12.69 6.71
C ASN A 98 -5.37 -11.42 7.55
N ASN A 99 -4.57 -11.14 8.58
CA ASN A 99 -4.64 -9.86 9.30
C ASN A 99 -4.04 -8.74 8.44
N CYS A 100 -4.58 -7.53 8.56
CA CYS A 100 -3.99 -6.35 7.95
C CYS A 100 -2.74 -5.92 8.72
N ILE A 101 -1.62 -5.81 8.03
CA ILE A 101 -0.37 -5.25 8.56
C ILE A 101 -0.40 -3.72 8.45
N ILE A 102 -0.77 -3.25 7.26
CA ILE A 102 -0.93 -1.83 6.92
C ILE A 102 -1.99 -1.73 5.81
N GLU A 103 -2.79 -0.69 5.87
CA GLU A 103 -3.89 -0.47 4.94
C GLU A 103 -3.78 0.93 4.35
N PHE A 104 -4.02 1.03 3.04
CA PHE A 104 -3.99 2.29 2.30
C PHE A 104 -5.38 2.56 1.75
N TYR A 105 -5.99 3.66 2.18
CA TYR A 105 -7.37 4.01 1.85
C TYR A 105 -7.46 5.23 0.94
N HIS A 106 -8.51 5.24 0.11
CA HIS A 106 -8.90 6.34 -0.76
C HIS A 106 -7.83 6.74 -1.77
N ILE A 107 -7.13 5.75 -2.35
CA ILE A 107 -6.16 5.99 -3.41
C ILE A 107 -6.94 6.25 -4.71
N ASN A 108 -6.72 7.40 -5.35
CA ASN A 108 -7.32 7.67 -6.66
C ASN A 108 -6.72 6.74 -7.73
N SER A 109 -7.56 6.15 -8.59
CA SER A 109 -7.09 5.29 -9.68
C SER A 109 -6.57 6.06 -10.88
N ASP A 110 -7.07 7.28 -11.10
CA ASP A 110 -6.76 8.10 -12.28
C ASP A 110 -5.25 8.27 -12.43
N TYR A 111 -4.71 7.83 -13.57
CA TYR A 111 -3.28 7.87 -13.85
C TYR A 111 -2.76 9.28 -14.15
#